data_AF-A0A535PHJ8-F1
#
_entry.id   AF-A0A535PHJ8-F1
#
_cell.length_a   1.000
_cell.length_b   1.000
_cell.length_c   1.000
_cell.angle_alpha   90.00
_cell.angle_beta   90.00
_cell.angle_gamma   90.00
#
_symmetry.space_group_name_H-M   'P 1'
#
loop_
_entity.id
_entity.type
_entity.pdbx_description
1 polymer ?
#
loop_
_entity_poly.entity_id
_entity_poly.type
_entity_poly.pdbx_seq_one_letter_code
_entity_poly.pdbx_strand_id
1 'polypeptide(L)'
;MGTTGLASNPKEYRARLDEQTDEQIDAWAAELMRDVAIRRGVLTVIADFLKASRLDERGFERVFAAGGGPPASIGRDRQGRLMVPAITLYALVPGIRALTSDGRKRLIEYLVENFDDLVYV
;
A
#
# COMPACT_ATOMS: atom_id res chain seq x y z
N MET A 1 -14.54 15.91 17.17
CA MET A 1 -14.12 14.61 17.73
C MET A 1 -15.15 13.58 17.31
N GLY A 2 -14.95 12.98 16.15
CA GLY A 2 -15.78 11.88 15.69
C GLY A 2 -15.09 10.59 16.10
N THR A 3 -15.61 9.93 17.13
CA THR A 3 -15.21 8.58 17.48
C THR A 3 -15.64 7.65 16.35
N THR A 4 -14.80 7.47 15.33
CA THR A 4 -15.03 6.48 14.27
C THR A 4 -14.93 5.10 14.90
N GLY A 5 -16.07 4.56 15.33
CA GLY A 5 -16.18 3.18 15.75
C GLY A 5 -15.61 2.31 14.63
N LEU A 6 -14.50 1.63 14.91
CA LEU A 6 -13.79 0.76 13.97
C LEU A 6 -14.80 -0.13 13.25
N ALA A 7 -14.59 -0.36 11.94
CA ALA A 7 -15.33 -1.40 11.26
C ALA A 7 -15.12 -2.72 12.01
N SER A 8 -16.18 -3.50 12.21
CA SER A 8 -16.09 -4.72 13.04
C SER A 8 -15.46 -5.90 12.29
N ASN A 9 -15.29 -5.77 10.97
CA ASN A 9 -14.72 -6.78 10.09
C ASN A 9 -14.26 -6.16 8.75
N PRO A 10 -13.43 -6.88 7.97
CA PRO A 10 -12.92 -6.39 6.69
C PRO A 10 -14.01 -6.04 5.65
N LYS A 11 -15.17 -6.70 5.68
CA LYS A 11 -16.27 -6.44 4.75
C LYS A 11 -16.93 -5.10 5.02
N GLU A 12 -17.20 -4.81 6.29
CA GLU A 12 -17.70 -3.50 6.72
C GLU A 12 -16.67 -2.41 6.44
N TYR A 13 -15.40 -2.68 6.71
CA TYR A 13 -14.32 -1.74 6.43
C TYR A 13 -14.28 -1.36 4.95
N ARG A 14 -14.35 -2.36 4.07
CA ARG A 14 -14.41 -2.15 2.62
C ARG A 14 -15.55 -1.24 2.21
N ALA A 15 -16.77 -1.49 2.69
CA ALA A 15 -17.93 -0.68 2.35
C ALA A 15 -17.70 0.79 2.73
N ARG A 16 -17.07 1.05 3.89
CA ARG A 16 -16.73 2.40 4.33
C ARG A 16 -15.62 3.03 3.48
N LEU A 17 -14.62 2.26 3.06
CA LEU A 17 -13.57 2.72 2.15
C LEU A 17 -14.15 3.15 0.79
N ASP A 18 -15.12 2.41 0.28
CA ASP A 18 -15.77 2.73 -1.00
C ASP A 18 -16.44 4.12 -0.98
N GLU A 19 -16.89 4.58 0.19
CA GLU A 19 -17.50 5.90 0.41
C GLU A 19 -16.49 7.07 0.53
N GLN A 20 -15.19 6.79 0.67
CA GLN A 20 -14.19 7.85 0.90
C GLN A 20 -13.69 8.51 -0.38
N THR A 21 -13.11 9.70 -0.27
CA THR A 21 -12.48 10.35 -1.43
C THR A 21 -11.20 9.64 -1.84
N ASP A 22 -10.72 9.90 -3.06
CA ASP A 22 -9.47 9.32 -3.54
C ASP A 22 -8.27 9.76 -2.71
N GLU A 23 -8.25 11.02 -2.30
CA GLU A 23 -7.21 11.61 -1.47
C GLU A 23 -7.13 10.94 -0.10
N GLN A 24 -8.28 10.59 0.48
CA GLN A 24 -8.33 9.90 1.78
C GLN A 24 -7.81 8.47 1.68
N ILE A 25 -8.19 7.74 0.61
CA ILE A 25 -7.67 6.38 0.34
C ILE A 25 -6.15 6.42 0.13
N ASP A 26 -5.67 7.39 -0.63
CA ASP A 26 -4.24 7.56 -0.92
C ASP A 26 -3.43 7.85 0.34
N ALA A 27 -3.93 8.75 1.20
CA ALA A 27 -3.32 9.06 2.49
C ALA A 27 -3.25 7.84 3.41
N TRP A 28 -4.38 7.15 3.61
CA TRP A 28 -4.42 5.96 4.47
C TRP A 28 -3.57 4.81 3.95
N ALA A 29 -3.53 4.59 2.64
CA ALA A 29 -2.67 3.56 2.07
C ALA A 29 -1.18 3.86 2.32
N ALA A 30 -0.77 5.12 2.15
CA ALA A 30 0.60 5.54 2.42
C ALA A 30 0.96 5.43 3.91
N GLU A 31 0.06 5.83 4.80
CA GLU A 31 0.21 5.71 6.26
C GLU A 31 0.34 4.23 6.67
N LEU A 32 -0.56 3.37 6.19
CA LEU A 32 -0.52 1.95 6.50
C LEU A 32 0.76 1.27 6.00
N MET A 33 1.23 1.60 4.79
CA MET A 33 2.51 1.10 4.28
C MET A 33 3.67 1.48 5.21
N ARG A 34 3.67 2.70 5.76
CA ARG A 34 4.68 3.16 6.71
C ARG A 34 4.58 2.40 8.03
N ASP A 35 3.39 2.21 8.56
CA ASP A 35 3.18 1.51 9.83
C ASP A 35 3.55 0.02 9.74
N VAL A 36 3.18 -0.64 8.65
CA VAL A 36 3.61 -2.02 8.37
C VAL A 36 5.12 -2.08 8.19
N ALA A 37 5.75 -1.12 7.49
CA ALA A 37 7.20 -1.07 7.36
C ALA A 37 7.91 -0.95 8.72
N ILE A 38 7.40 -0.12 9.63
CA ILE A 38 7.97 0.08 10.98
C ILE A 38 7.80 -1.19 11.83
N ARG A 39 6.63 -1.82 11.81
CA ARG A 39 6.30 -2.95 12.70
C ARG A 39 6.77 -4.30 12.17
N ARG A 40 6.65 -4.52 10.86
CA ARG A 40 6.82 -5.84 10.19
C ARG A 40 7.89 -5.83 9.10
N GLY A 41 8.51 -4.67 8.84
CA GLY A 41 9.58 -4.53 7.85
C GLY A 41 9.10 -4.33 6.41
N VAL A 42 9.97 -3.76 5.57
CA VAL A 42 9.62 -3.37 4.18
C VAL A 42 9.28 -4.55 3.27
N LEU A 43 9.88 -5.73 3.49
CA LEU A 43 9.60 -6.91 2.67
C LEU A 43 8.13 -7.35 2.80
N THR A 44 7.55 -7.16 3.99
CA THR A 44 6.13 -7.42 4.25
C THR A 44 5.26 -6.46 3.46
N VAL A 45 5.56 -5.16 3.48
CA VAL A 45 4.84 -4.15 2.69
C VAL A 45 4.84 -4.50 1.20
N ILE A 46 6.00 -4.87 0.67
CA ILE A 46 6.14 -5.25 -0.76
C ILE A 46 5.30 -6.49 -1.06
N ALA A 47 5.37 -7.53 -0.21
CA ALA A 47 4.59 -8.75 -0.41
C ALA A 47 3.08 -8.48 -0.37
N ASP A 48 2.61 -7.73 0.62
CA ASP A 48 1.20 -7.40 0.80
C ASP A 48 0.70 -6.50 -0.34
N PHE A 49 1.52 -5.54 -0.79
CA PHE A 49 1.21 -4.70 -1.93
C PHE A 49 1.13 -5.48 -3.25
N LEU A 50 2.08 -6.38 -3.53
CA LEU A 50 2.06 -7.24 -4.72
C LEU A 50 0.81 -8.12 -4.74
N LYS A 51 0.46 -8.71 -3.59
CA LYS A 51 -0.73 -9.55 -3.43
C LYS A 51 -2.02 -8.76 -3.68
N ALA A 52 -2.21 -7.64 -3.00
CA ALA A 52 -3.42 -6.83 -3.12
C ALA A 52 -3.58 -6.19 -4.50
N SER A 53 -2.47 -5.71 -5.08
CA SER A 53 -2.46 -5.09 -6.42
C SER A 53 -2.44 -6.09 -7.56
N ARG A 54 -2.21 -7.39 -7.28
CA ARG A 54 -2.02 -8.47 -8.26
C ARG A 54 -0.92 -8.14 -9.29
N LEU A 55 0.11 -7.45 -8.85
CA LEU A 55 1.29 -7.15 -9.65
C LEU A 55 2.37 -8.21 -9.41
N ASP A 56 3.23 -8.40 -10.40
CA ASP A 56 4.51 -9.08 -10.23
C ASP A 56 5.62 -8.06 -9.88
N GLU A 57 6.84 -8.55 -9.62
CA GLU A 57 7.97 -7.68 -9.28
C GLU A 57 8.25 -6.63 -10.37
N ARG A 58 8.12 -6.98 -11.66
CA ARG A 58 8.28 -6.02 -12.76
C ARG A 58 7.19 -4.95 -12.77
N GLY A 59 5.96 -5.33 -12.45
CA GLY A 59 4.85 -4.41 -12.24
C GLY A 59 5.12 -3.45 -11.08
N PHE A 60 5.68 -3.95 -9.98
CA PHE A 60 6.13 -3.11 -8.87
C PHE A 60 7.20 -2.11 -9.30
N GLU A 61 8.25 -2.55 -10.01
CA GLU A 61 9.32 -1.64 -10.47
C GLU A 61 8.77 -0.50 -11.33
N ARG A 62 7.81 -0.80 -12.21
CA ARG A 62 7.13 0.20 -13.05
C ARG A 62 6.31 1.17 -12.21
N VAL A 63 5.50 0.66 -11.28
CA VAL A 63 4.70 1.49 -10.36
C VAL A 63 5.61 2.39 -9.54
N PHE A 64 6.65 1.82 -8.93
CA PHE A 64 7.60 2.55 -8.12
C PHE A 64 8.27 3.69 -8.91
N ALA A 65 8.74 3.40 -10.13
CA ALA A 65 9.34 4.43 -11.00
C ALA A 65 8.33 5.51 -11.41
N ALA A 66 7.11 5.12 -11.80
CA ALA A 66 6.07 6.05 -12.23
C ALA A 66 5.61 6.99 -11.10
N GLY A 67 5.67 6.54 -9.84
CA GLY A 67 5.36 7.36 -8.67
C GLY A 67 6.53 8.21 -8.17
N GLY A 68 7.65 8.27 -8.89
CA GLY A 68 8.82 9.07 -8.53
C GLY A 68 9.79 8.37 -7.57
N GLY A 69 9.68 7.06 -7.39
CA GLY A 69 10.65 6.24 -6.69
C GLY A 69 11.94 6.11 -7.51
N PRO A 70 13.15 6.28 -6.91
CA PRO A 70 14.40 6.24 -7.66
C PRO A 70 14.76 4.80 -8.06
N PRO A 71 14.74 4.41 -9.35
CA PRO A 71 14.90 3.01 -9.75
C PRO A 71 16.24 2.38 -9.32
N ALA A 72 17.29 3.20 -9.21
CA ALA A 72 18.59 2.78 -8.72
C ALA A 72 18.61 2.33 -7.24
N SER A 73 17.56 2.63 -6.48
CA SER A 73 17.40 2.18 -5.08
C SER A 73 16.73 0.81 -4.96
N ILE A 74 16.20 0.26 -6.05
CA ILE A 74 15.65 -1.09 -6.08
C ILE A 74 16.80 -2.08 -5.93
N GLY A 75 16.65 -3.00 -4.98
CA GLY A 75 17.63 -4.05 -4.71
C GLY A 75 16.97 -5.39 -4.41
N ARG A 76 17.82 -6.34 -4.02
CA ARG A 76 17.39 -7.65 -3.53
C ARG A 76 18.08 -7.97 -2.21
N ASP A 77 17.39 -8.68 -1.34
CA ASP A 77 17.99 -9.20 -0.11
C ASP A 77 18.86 -10.45 -0.38
N ARG A 78 19.38 -11.06 0.70
CA ARG A 78 20.21 -12.28 0.58
C ARG A 78 19.49 -13.49 -0.01
N GLN A 79 18.16 -13.51 0.03
CA GLN A 79 17.32 -14.56 -0.55
C GLN A 79 16.85 -14.21 -1.96
N GLY A 80 17.29 -13.07 -2.51
CA GLY A 80 16.87 -12.61 -3.83
C GLY A 80 15.50 -11.94 -3.86
N ARG A 81 14.91 -11.59 -2.71
CA ARG A 81 13.59 -10.94 -2.65
C ARG A 81 13.70 -9.45 -2.95
N LEU A 82 12.76 -8.90 -3.73
CA LEU A 82 12.67 -7.47 -4.04
C LEU A 82 12.64 -6.61 -2.76
N MET A 83 13.43 -5.54 -2.75
CA MET A 83 13.50 -4.60 -1.64
C MET A 83 13.70 -3.16 -2.15
N VAL A 84 13.11 -2.21 -1.43
CA VAL A 84 13.36 -0.76 -1.58
C VAL A 84 13.60 -0.14 -0.20
N PRO A 85 14.26 1.03 -0.08
CA PRO A 85 14.31 1.76 1.18
C PRO A 85 12.91 2.12 1.67
N ALA A 86 12.60 1.91 2.95
CA ALA A 86 11.27 2.18 3.51
C ALA A 86 10.81 3.63 3.27
N ILE A 87 11.72 4.60 3.30
CA ILE A 87 11.41 6.01 3.03
C ILE A 87 10.89 6.25 1.61
N THR A 88 11.19 5.38 0.64
CA THR A 88 10.75 5.51 -0.75
C THR A 88 9.37 4.91 -1.03
N LEU A 89 8.73 4.27 -0.03
CA LEU A 89 7.40 3.68 -0.18
C LEU A 89 6.32 4.72 -0.56
N TYR A 90 6.56 6.02 -0.32
CA TYR A 90 5.68 7.11 -0.77
C TYR A 90 5.36 7.04 -2.27
N ALA A 91 6.24 6.43 -3.07
CA ALA A 91 6.08 6.36 -4.52
C ALA A 91 5.02 5.36 -4.97
N LEU A 92 4.62 4.39 -4.13
CA LEU A 92 3.73 3.31 -4.58
C LEU A 92 2.30 3.80 -4.87
N VAL A 93 1.78 4.68 -4.02
CA VAL A 93 0.43 5.26 -4.16
C VAL A 93 0.29 6.09 -5.45
N PRO A 94 1.09 7.15 -5.69
CA PRO A 94 1.01 7.89 -6.94
C PRO A 94 1.34 7.01 -8.17
N GLY A 95 2.25 6.05 -8.02
CA GLY A 95 2.63 5.14 -9.09
C GLY A 95 1.49 4.23 -9.57
N ILE A 96 0.74 3.62 -8.64
CA ILE A 96 -0.37 2.74 -9.00
C ILE A 96 -1.56 3.54 -9.55
N ARG A 97 -1.78 4.76 -9.04
CA ARG A 97 -2.74 5.72 -9.59
C ARG A 97 -2.43 6.12 -11.03
N ALA A 98 -1.16 6.27 -11.36
CA ALA A 98 -0.73 6.66 -12.71
C ALA A 98 -0.80 5.52 -13.74
N LEU A 99 -0.48 4.29 -13.34
CA LEU A 99 -0.31 3.17 -14.28
C LEU A 99 -1.51 2.24 -14.42
N THR A 100 -2.47 2.30 -13.50
CA THR A 100 -3.61 1.38 -13.49
C THR A 100 -4.92 2.15 -13.42
N SER A 101 -5.86 1.83 -14.31
CA SER A 101 -7.19 2.44 -14.31
C SER A 101 -8.02 2.06 -13.07
N ASP A 102 -7.67 0.95 -12.41
CA ASP A 102 -8.28 0.46 -11.19
C ASP A 102 -7.42 0.71 -9.93
N GLY A 103 -6.50 1.68 -9.98
CA GLY A 103 -5.56 1.97 -8.88
C GLY A 103 -6.24 2.21 -7.52
N ARG A 104 -7.35 2.97 -7.51
CA ARG A 104 -8.20 3.16 -6.31
C ARG A 104 -8.57 1.82 -5.67
N LYS A 105 -9.11 0.92 -6.50
CA LYS A 105 -9.62 -0.37 -6.04
C LYS A 105 -8.48 -1.21 -5.45
N ARG A 106 -7.30 -1.22 -6.08
CA ARG A 106 -6.13 -1.96 -5.60
C ARG A 106 -5.60 -1.41 -4.27
N LEU A 107 -5.66 -0.10 -4.07
CA LEU A 107 -5.34 0.52 -2.77
C LEU A 107 -6.36 0.14 -1.69
N ILE A 108 -7.66 0.09 -2.04
CA ILE A 108 -8.70 -0.43 -1.15
C ILE A 108 -8.44 -1.92 -0.80
N GLU A 109 -8.07 -2.76 -1.78
CA GLU A 109 -7.67 -4.15 -1.49
C GLU A 109 -6.50 -4.19 -0.50
N TYR A 110 -5.48 -3.35 -0.70
CA TYR A 110 -4.33 -3.30 0.20
C TYR A 110 -4.75 -2.94 1.64
N LEU A 111 -5.60 -1.91 1.79
CA LEU A 111 -6.14 -1.52 3.10
C LEU A 111 -6.96 -2.65 3.73
N VAL A 112 -7.81 -3.33 2.97
CA VAL A 112 -8.69 -4.42 3.46
C VAL A 112 -7.89 -5.67 3.82
N GLU A 113 -6.90 -6.05 3.02
CA GLU A 113 -6.04 -7.21 3.29
C GLU A 113 -5.14 -7.00 4.52
N ASN A 114 -4.85 -5.74 4.87
CA ASN A 114 -4.08 -5.35 6.03
C ASN A 114 -4.98 -4.79 7.15
N PHE A 115 -6.26 -5.17 7.20
CA PHE A 115 -7.21 -4.71 8.20
C PHE A 115 -6.74 -4.95 9.64
N ASP A 116 -6.13 -6.11 9.91
CA ASP A 116 -5.60 -6.46 11.24
C ASP A 116 -4.35 -5.66 11.62
N ASP A 117 -3.74 -4.97 10.65
CA ASP A 117 -2.59 -4.09 10.83
C ASP A 117 -3.00 -2.62 11.01
N LEU A 118 -4.28 -2.29 10.96
CA LEU A 118 -4.76 -0.94 11.27
C LEU A 118 -4.54 -0.66 12.76
N VAL A 119 -3.65 0.28 13.06
CA VAL A 119 -3.49 0.79 14.42
C VAL A 119 -4.37 2.03 14.56
N TYR A 120 -5.23 2.00 15.57
CA TYR A 120 -6.06 3.09 16.08
C TYR A 120 -5.54 4.50 15.73
N VAL A 121 -6.36 5.28 15.02
CA VAL A 121 -6.31 6.75 15.02
C VAL A 121 -7.52 7.28 15.76
#